data_AF-A0A7K6W3V7-F1
#
_entry.id   AF-A0A7K6W3V7-F1
#
_cell.length_a   1.000
_cell.length_b   1.000
_cell.length_c   1.000
_cell.angle_alpha   90.00
_cell.angle_beta   90.00
_cell.angle_gamma   90.00
#
_symmetry.space_group_name_H-M   'P 1'
#
loop_
_entity.id
_entity.type
_entity.pdbx_description
1 polymer ?
#
loop_
_entity_poly.entity_id
_entity_poly.type
_entity_poly.pdbx_seq_one_letter_code
_entity_poly.pdbx_strand_id
1 'polypeptide(L)'
;YPAGFVYIFLGLYYATGRGTDIRLAQYLFAGLYLLNLLLVFRIYCRTSKVPPYVFFFMCCASYRIHSIFVLRLFNDPVAMAILFLAINLFLEERWSWGCLLFSLAVSVKMNILLFAPGLLFLLLQRFGLLGCIPKLCICALLQVVLGLPFLLVNPVGYLTRSFDLSRQFQFKWTVNWRFLPEEVFQNRAFHATLLLAHLAGLGLFALHRWHRSKESILALLKDPAERKHTSPPLTIVFVLFSSNFLGVCCSRSLHYQFYVWYFHTLPYLLWCTPTTKLAHMPKVLLLGVIELCWNTYPSTVCSSLSLHICHGLVLLQLWYGTAPLPAPHIPAPSRRPAAISKKAQ
;
A
#
# COMPACT_ATOMS: atom_id res chain seq x y z
N TYR A 1 -18.80 3.15 3.02
CA TYR A 1 -17.45 3.65 2.71
C TYR A 1 -17.31 5.03 3.32
N PRO A 2 -16.09 5.50 3.64
CA PRO A 2 -15.91 6.83 4.22
C PRO A 2 -16.26 7.95 3.22
N ALA A 3 -16.37 9.18 3.71
CA ALA A 3 -16.95 10.30 2.98
C ALA A 3 -16.24 10.66 1.66
N GLY A 4 -14.92 10.46 1.56
CA GLY A 4 -14.17 10.77 0.35
C GLY A 4 -14.66 10.01 -0.88
N PHE A 5 -15.10 8.77 -0.70
CA PHE A 5 -15.76 8.00 -1.76
C PHE A 5 -17.00 8.72 -2.28
N VAL A 6 -17.85 9.23 -1.39
CA VAL A 6 -19.11 9.88 -1.75
C VAL A 6 -18.84 11.12 -2.60
N TYR A 7 -17.89 11.97 -2.20
CA TYR A 7 -17.59 13.20 -2.94
C TYR A 7 -17.01 12.93 -4.34
N ILE A 8 -16.09 11.96 -4.45
CA ILE A 8 -15.50 11.62 -5.75
C ILE A 8 -16.58 11.06 -6.69
N PHE A 9 -17.40 10.13 -6.20
CA PHE A 9 -18.43 9.50 -7.03
C PHE A 9 -19.61 10.45 -7.31
N LEU A 10 -19.87 11.43 -6.45
CA LEU A 10 -20.80 12.52 -6.73
C LEU A 10 -20.29 13.41 -7.87
N GLY A 11 -18.99 13.74 -7.87
CA GLY A 11 -18.36 14.45 -8.99
C GLY A 11 -18.47 13.66 -10.30
N LEU A 12 -18.17 12.35 -10.27
CA LEU A 12 -18.34 11.46 -11.42
C LEU A 12 -19.79 11.37 -11.88
N TYR A 13 -20.75 11.30 -10.94
CA TYR A 13 -22.17 11.27 -11.24
C TYR A 13 -22.58 12.50 -12.05
N TYR A 14 -22.20 13.71 -11.62
CA TYR A 14 -22.53 14.92 -12.38
C TYR A 14 -21.77 15.01 -13.71
N ALA A 15 -20.49 14.65 -13.74
CA ALA A 15 -19.68 14.67 -14.95
C ALA A 15 -20.21 13.73 -16.05
N THR A 16 -20.85 12.62 -15.67
CA THR A 16 -21.34 11.58 -16.59
C THR A 16 -22.83 11.74 -16.92
N GLY A 17 -23.35 12.96 -16.84
CA GLY A 17 -24.76 13.23 -17.12
C GLY A 17 -25.70 12.53 -16.14
N ARG A 18 -25.38 12.54 -14.84
CA ARG A 18 -26.11 11.80 -13.79
C ARG A 18 -26.00 10.27 -13.92
N GLY A 19 -24.84 9.80 -14.40
CA GLY A 19 -24.53 8.37 -14.53
C GLY A 19 -25.05 7.69 -15.81
N THR A 20 -25.59 8.45 -16.77
CA THR A 20 -26.08 7.89 -18.03
C THR A 20 -24.95 7.69 -19.05
N ASP A 21 -23.92 8.54 -19.04
CA ASP A 21 -22.79 8.43 -19.95
C ASP A 21 -21.71 7.47 -19.40
N ILE A 22 -21.97 6.18 -19.59
CA ILE A 22 -21.04 5.12 -19.19
C ILE A 22 -19.72 5.24 -19.96
N ARG A 23 -19.76 5.63 -21.24
CA ARG A 23 -18.55 5.70 -22.07
C ARG A 23 -17.59 6.76 -21.56
N LEU A 24 -18.10 7.94 -21.18
CA LEU A 24 -17.29 8.96 -20.53
C LEU A 24 -16.72 8.46 -19.21
N ALA A 25 -17.51 7.76 -18.39
CA ALA A 25 -17.01 7.17 -17.14
C ALA A 25 -15.84 6.18 -17.40
N GLN A 26 -15.94 5.35 -18.43
CA GLN A 26 -14.87 4.42 -18.83
C GLN A 26 -13.61 5.15 -19.28
N TYR A 27 -13.73 6.25 -20.03
CA TYR A 27 -12.57 7.07 -20.41
C TYR A 27 -11.90 7.73 -19.21
N LEU A 28 -12.68 8.24 -18.25
CA LEU A 28 -12.13 8.80 -17.01
C LEU A 28 -11.36 7.74 -16.21
N PHE A 29 -11.89 6.52 -16.12
CA PHE A 29 -11.21 5.41 -15.44
C PHE A 29 -10.02 4.84 -16.23
N ALA A 30 -10.04 4.92 -17.57
CA ALA A 30 -8.86 4.61 -18.39
C ALA A 30 -7.74 5.64 -18.13
N GLY A 31 -8.08 6.92 -18.03
CA GLY A 31 -7.14 7.96 -17.61
C GLY A 31 -6.58 7.71 -16.21
N LEU A 32 -7.44 7.33 -15.26
CA LEU A 32 -7.04 6.94 -13.90
C LEU A 32 -6.09 5.73 -13.92
N TYR A 33 -6.33 4.74 -14.78
CA TYR A 33 -5.45 3.58 -14.95
C TYR A 33 -4.06 3.98 -15.43
N LEU A 34 -3.97 4.82 -16.47
CA LEU A 34 -2.70 5.32 -16.98
C LEU A 34 -1.95 6.16 -15.95
N LEU A 35 -2.66 7.02 -15.21
CA LEU A 35 -2.09 7.79 -14.10
C LEU A 35 -1.54 6.87 -13.01
N ASN A 36 -2.29 5.83 -12.63
CA ASN A 36 -1.85 4.85 -11.65
C ASN A 36 -0.56 4.15 -12.09
N LEU A 37 -0.48 3.70 -13.36
CA LEU A 37 0.74 3.10 -13.91
C LEU A 37 1.92 4.07 -13.87
N LEU A 38 1.73 5.34 -14.29
CA LEU A 38 2.77 6.37 -14.22
C LEU A 38 3.32 6.55 -12.79
N LEU A 39 2.44 6.62 -11.80
CA LEU A 39 2.82 6.77 -10.39
C LEU A 39 3.61 5.56 -9.88
N VAL A 40 3.19 4.35 -10.26
CA VAL A 40 3.88 3.10 -9.89
C VAL A 40 5.24 3.01 -10.57
N PHE A 41 5.34 3.38 -11.85
CA PHE A 41 6.59 3.36 -12.59
C PHE A 41 7.59 4.35 -12.02
N ARG A 42 7.13 5.55 -11.64
CA ARG A 42 7.98 6.52 -10.92
C ARG A 42 8.55 5.94 -9.64
N ILE A 43 7.76 5.22 -8.83
CA ILE A 43 8.23 4.54 -7.61
C ILE A 43 9.32 3.50 -7.96
N TYR A 44 9.11 2.72 -9.01
CA TYR A 44 10.05 1.66 -9.40
C TYR A 44 11.36 2.23 -9.95
N CYS A 45 11.30 3.26 -10.79
CA CYS A 45 12.48 3.99 -11.26
C CYS A 45 13.27 4.56 -10.09
N ARG A 46 12.59 5.20 -9.11
CA ARG A 46 13.23 5.78 -7.92
C ARG A 46 13.90 4.74 -7.02
N THR A 47 13.36 3.53 -6.96
CA THR A 47 13.95 2.44 -6.15
C THR A 47 15.03 1.67 -6.89
N SER A 48 14.98 1.62 -8.23
CA SER A 48 15.93 0.89 -9.08
C SER A 48 16.14 -0.58 -8.66
N LYS A 49 15.10 -1.21 -8.09
CA LYS A 49 15.14 -2.62 -7.65
C LYS A 49 14.48 -3.58 -8.63
N VAL A 50 13.53 -3.09 -9.42
CA VAL A 50 12.73 -3.93 -10.32
C VAL A 50 13.32 -3.85 -11.74
N PRO A 51 13.59 -5.00 -12.40
CA PRO A 51 14.07 -5.01 -13.77
C PRO A 51 13.07 -4.40 -14.76
N PRO A 52 13.53 -3.70 -15.81
CA PRO A 52 12.65 -3.03 -16.75
C PRO A 52 11.62 -3.92 -17.46
N TYR A 53 11.96 -5.18 -17.74
CA TYR A 53 11.02 -6.11 -18.41
C TYR A 53 9.74 -6.38 -17.61
N VAL A 54 9.77 -6.18 -16.28
CA VAL A 54 8.62 -6.37 -15.40
C VAL A 54 7.52 -5.33 -15.69
N PHE A 55 7.89 -4.13 -16.16
CA PHE A 55 6.93 -3.10 -16.53
C PHE A 55 5.98 -3.56 -17.64
N PHE A 56 6.49 -4.36 -18.59
CA PHE A 56 5.66 -4.94 -19.65
C PHE A 56 4.57 -5.86 -19.08
N PHE A 57 4.94 -6.74 -18.14
CA PHE A 57 3.95 -7.61 -17.49
C PHE A 57 2.92 -6.80 -16.68
N MET A 58 3.33 -5.70 -16.03
CA MET A 58 2.38 -4.85 -15.30
C MET A 58 1.37 -4.16 -16.21
N CYS A 59 1.78 -3.70 -17.40
CA CYS A 59 0.88 -3.10 -18.38
C CYS A 59 -0.04 -4.12 -19.04
N CYS A 60 0.48 -5.30 -19.40
CA CYS A 60 -0.17 -6.17 -20.36
C CYS A 60 -0.78 -7.44 -19.74
N ALA A 61 -0.30 -7.90 -18.58
CA ALA A 61 -0.58 -9.27 -18.15
C ALA A 61 -1.95 -9.45 -17.49
N SER A 62 -2.50 -8.43 -16.82
CA SER A 62 -3.70 -8.64 -16.01
C SER A 62 -4.99 -8.17 -16.67
N TYR A 63 -5.71 -9.11 -17.27
CA TYR A 63 -7.10 -8.91 -17.71
C TYR A 63 -7.99 -8.37 -16.57
N ARG A 64 -7.78 -8.87 -15.35
CA ARG A 64 -8.59 -8.51 -14.19
C ARG A 64 -8.37 -7.07 -13.75
N ILE A 65 -7.13 -6.60 -13.73
CA ILE A 65 -6.85 -5.20 -13.38
C ILE A 65 -7.47 -4.26 -14.41
N HIS A 66 -7.35 -4.55 -15.70
CA HIS A 66 -8.04 -3.77 -16.75
C HIS A 66 -9.56 -3.75 -16.55
N SER A 67 -10.17 -4.91 -16.23
CA SER A 67 -11.60 -5.01 -15.94
C SER A 67 -12.00 -4.19 -14.71
N ILE A 68 -11.22 -4.24 -13.63
CA ILE A 68 -11.49 -3.49 -12.39
C ILE A 68 -11.49 -1.97 -12.64
N PHE A 69 -10.53 -1.48 -13.43
CA PHE A 69 -10.47 -0.06 -13.78
C PHE A 69 -11.57 0.31 -14.78
N VAL A 70 -11.57 -0.28 -15.98
CA VAL A 70 -12.32 0.25 -17.14
C VAL A 70 -13.75 -0.29 -17.22
N LEU A 71 -14.03 -1.49 -16.71
CA LEU A 71 -15.36 -2.10 -16.84
C LEU A 71 -16.19 -2.00 -15.55
N ARG A 72 -15.54 -2.12 -14.38
CA ARG A 72 -16.23 -2.15 -13.08
C ARG A 72 -16.27 -0.79 -12.39
N LEU A 73 -15.36 0.12 -12.73
CA LEU A 73 -15.31 1.50 -12.21
C LEU A 73 -15.33 1.55 -10.66
N PHE A 74 -14.62 0.60 -10.02
CA PHE A 74 -14.63 0.48 -8.56
C PHE A 74 -13.88 1.62 -7.87
N ASN A 75 -14.17 1.85 -6.59
CA ASN A 75 -13.46 2.84 -5.78
C ASN A 75 -12.05 2.40 -5.37
N ASP A 76 -11.72 1.10 -5.45
CA ASP A 76 -10.39 0.57 -5.13
C ASP A 76 -9.28 1.20 -6.02
N PRO A 77 -9.40 1.22 -7.36
CA PRO A 77 -8.53 2.01 -8.24
C PRO A 77 -8.23 3.43 -7.78
N VAL A 78 -9.27 4.18 -7.42
CA VAL A 78 -9.15 5.59 -7.01
C VAL A 78 -8.32 5.69 -5.73
N ALA A 79 -8.63 4.86 -4.73
CA ALA A 79 -7.89 4.84 -3.47
C ALA A 79 -6.42 4.46 -3.68
N MET A 80 -6.14 3.46 -4.52
CA MET A 80 -4.77 3.02 -4.81
C MET A 80 -3.97 4.08 -5.58
N ALA A 81 -4.56 4.77 -6.55
CA ALA A 81 -3.89 5.84 -7.28
C ALA A 81 -3.50 7.01 -6.35
N ILE A 82 -4.41 7.44 -5.48
CA ILE A 82 -4.12 8.49 -4.48
C ILE A 82 -3.02 8.02 -3.50
N LEU A 83 -3.05 6.74 -3.09
CA LEU A 83 -1.99 6.17 -2.26
C LEU A 83 -0.63 6.18 -2.97
N PHE A 84 -0.54 5.77 -4.24
CA PHE A 84 0.74 5.80 -4.95
C PHE A 84 1.25 7.23 -5.16
N LEU A 85 0.36 8.22 -5.28
CA LEU A 85 0.76 9.62 -5.26
C LEU A 85 1.33 10.02 -3.89
N ALA A 86 0.69 9.62 -2.79
CA ALA A 86 1.22 9.83 -1.44
C ALA A 86 2.61 9.20 -1.25
N ILE A 87 2.83 7.98 -1.77
CA ILE A 87 4.14 7.31 -1.72
C ILE A 87 5.20 8.07 -2.51
N ASN A 88 4.87 8.60 -3.69
CA ASN A 88 5.79 9.45 -4.44
C ASN A 88 6.19 10.72 -3.66
N LEU A 89 5.25 11.33 -2.92
CA LEU A 89 5.57 12.47 -2.06
C LEU A 89 6.47 12.09 -0.89
N PHE A 90 6.27 10.92 -0.28
CA PHE A 90 7.17 10.41 0.75
C PHE A 90 8.59 10.18 0.19
N LEU A 91 8.71 9.67 -1.04
CA LEU A 91 9.99 9.49 -1.74
C LEU A 91 10.71 10.81 -2.12
N GLU A 92 10.01 11.93 -2.01
CA GLU A 92 10.50 13.29 -2.25
C GLU A 92 10.64 14.09 -0.96
N GLU A 93 10.56 13.43 0.20
CA GLU A 93 10.64 14.06 1.51
C GLU A 93 9.52 15.08 1.80
N ARG A 94 8.42 15.04 1.02
CA ARG A 94 7.23 15.90 1.21
C ARG A 94 6.20 15.26 2.14
N TRP A 95 6.62 14.94 3.36
CA TRP A 95 5.86 14.11 4.30
C TRP A 95 4.49 14.67 4.71
N SER A 96 4.33 15.98 4.91
CA SER A 96 3.02 16.57 5.25
C SER A 96 1.98 16.33 4.15
N TRP A 97 2.37 16.58 2.89
CA TRP A 97 1.50 16.36 1.74
C TRP A 97 1.24 14.87 1.51
N GLY A 98 2.26 14.03 1.72
CA GLY A 98 2.09 12.58 1.69
C GLY A 98 1.07 12.10 2.73
N CYS A 99 1.12 12.59 3.97
CA CYS A 99 0.13 12.26 5.01
C CYS A 99 -1.28 12.74 4.66
N LEU A 100 -1.40 13.95 4.10
CA LEU A 100 -2.68 14.47 3.61
C LEU A 100 -3.28 13.57 2.52
N LEU A 101 -2.51 13.21 1.50
CA LEU A 101 -2.98 12.32 0.43
C LEU A 101 -3.20 10.88 0.92
N PHE A 102 -2.39 10.38 1.85
CA PHE A 102 -2.60 9.08 2.47
C PHE A 102 -3.96 9.03 3.17
N SER A 103 -4.28 10.06 3.97
CA SER A 103 -5.58 10.17 4.61
C SER A 103 -6.71 10.33 3.58
N LEU A 104 -6.48 11.08 2.50
CA LEU A 104 -7.47 11.18 1.41
C LEU A 104 -7.76 9.80 0.81
N ALA A 105 -6.73 8.98 0.56
CA ALA A 105 -6.91 7.61 0.07
C ALA A 105 -7.70 6.74 1.07
N VAL A 106 -7.42 6.83 2.38
CA VAL A 106 -8.21 6.17 3.44
C VAL A 106 -9.67 6.60 3.39
N SER A 107 -9.94 7.89 3.12
CA SER A 107 -11.32 8.41 3.03
C SER A 107 -12.10 7.87 1.82
N VAL A 108 -11.41 7.34 0.80
CA VAL A 108 -12.03 6.66 -0.34
C VAL A 108 -12.26 5.18 -0.03
N LYS A 109 -11.25 4.51 0.56
CA LYS A 109 -11.36 3.11 0.93
C LYS A 109 -10.47 2.74 2.11
N MET A 110 -11.05 1.99 3.05
CA MET A 110 -10.38 1.61 4.29
C MET A 110 -9.20 0.65 4.11
N ASN A 111 -9.06 -0.04 2.96
CA ASN A 111 -7.96 -0.98 2.72
C ASN A 111 -6.59 -0.29 2.82
N ILE A 112 -6.54 1.02 2.59
CA ILE A 112 -5.34 1.83 2.73
C ILE A 112 -4.79 1.80 4.16
N LEU A 113 -5.61 1.50 5.16
CA LEU A 113 -5.16 1.30 6.55
C LEU A 113 -4.18 0.13 6.71
N LEU A 114 -4.12 -0.83 5.78
CA LEU A 114 -3.11 -1.90 5.80
C LEU A 114 -1.67 -1.36 5.65
N PHE A 115 -1.52 -0.15 5.11
CA PHE A 115 -0.23 0.56 5.01
C PHE A 115 0.08 1.41 6.24
N ALA A 116 -0.92 1.68 7.11
CA ALA A 116 -0.79 2.62 8.22
C ALA A 116 0.25 2.20 9.28
N PRO A 117 0.38 0.91 9.68
CA PRO A 117 1.45 0.49 10.60
C PRO A 117 2.85 0.78 10.03
N GLY A 118 3.06 0.49 8.74
CA GLY A 118 4.30 0.83 8.05
C GLY A 118 4.54 2.34 7.98
N LEU A 119 3.51 3.14 7.70
CA LEU A 119 3.64 4.61 7.68
C LEU A 119 3.98 5.16 9.07
N LEU A 120 3.32 4.67 10.13
CA LEU A 120 3.60 5.08 11.51
C LEU A 120 5.05 4.76 11.89
N PHE A 121 5.53 3.56 11.54
CA PHE A 121 6.93 3.19 11.74
C PHE A 121 7.88 4.17 11.05
N LEU A 122 7.61 4.53 9.78
CA LEU A 122 8.42 5.48 9.03
C LEU A 122 8.39 6.89 9.63
N LEU A 123 7.23 7.37 10.10
CA LEU A 123 7.10 8.68 10.73
C LEU A 123 7.88 8.75 12.05
N LEU A 124 7.78 7.73 12.90
CA LEU A 124 8.56 7.64 14.14
C LEU A 124 10.06 7.55 13.85
N GLN A 125 10.44 6.76 12.84
CA GLN A 125 11.83 6.66 12.43
C GLN A 125 12.36 7.99 11.89
N ARG A 126 11.58 8.72 11.10
CA ARG A 126 12.03 9.97 10.47
C ARG A 126 12.01 11.17 11.41
N PHE A 127 11.00 11.27 12.29
CA PHE A 127 10.69 12.48 13.04
C PHE A 127 10.64 12.30 14.57
N GLY A 128 10.76 11.06 15.08
CA GLY A 128 10.52 10.78 16.49
C GLY A 128 9.03 10.91 16.86
N LEU A 129 8.73 10.86 18.16
CA LEU A 129 7.35 10.95 18.63
C LEU A 129 6.75 12.35 18.40
N LEU A 130 7.44 13.40 18.85
CA LEU A 130 6.92 14.77 18.80
C LEU A 130 6.71 15.27 17.37
N GLY A 131 7.63 14.96 16.45
CA GLY A 131 7.49 15.33 15.05
C GLY A 131 6.46 14.49 14.27
N CYS A 132 6.11 13.30 14.78
CA CYS A 132 5.06 12.44 14.21
C CYS A 132 3.65 12.99 14.50
N ILE A 133 3.41 13.54 15.70
CA ILE A 133 2.12 14.09 16.12
C ILE A 133 1.50 15.03 15.07
N PRO A 134 2.16 16.11 14.59
CA PRO A 134 1.54 17.01 13.62
C PRO A 134 1.21 16.31 12.29
N LYS A 135 1.94 15.28 11.89
CA LYS A 135 1.63 14.48 10.68
C LYS A 135 0.38 13.64 10.87
N LEU A 136 0.23 13.03 12.04
CA LEU A 136 -1.00 12.30 12.41
C LEU A 136 -2.18 13.25 12.55
N CYS A 137 -1.99 14.46 13.08
CA CYS A 137 -3.01 15.50 13.13
C CYS A 137 -3.52 15.89 11.74
N ILE A 138 -2.63 16.02 10.74
CA ILE A 138 -3.03 16.25 9.34
C ILE A 138 -3.96 15.12 8.85
N CYS A 139 -3.59 13.86 9.12
CA CYS A 139 -4.41 12.72 8.74
C CYS A 139 -5.80 12.77 9.41
N ALA A 140 -5.84 12.99 10.72
CA ALA A 140 -7.07 13.01 11.50
C ALA A 140 -7.98 14.17 11.11
N LEU A 141 -7.42 15.38 10.97
CA LEU A 141 -8.17 16.58 10.59
C LEU A 141 -8.88 16.40 9.25
N LEU A 142 -8.20 15.81 8.25
CA LEU A 142 -8.82 15.55 6.95
C LEU A 142 -10.02 14.60 7.06
N GLN A 143 -9.92 13.54 7.88
CA GLN A 143 -11.05 12.62 8.09
C GLN A 143 -12.24 13.33 8.74
N VAL A 144 -11.99 14.21 9.72
CA VAL A 144 -13.03 15.01 10.37
C VAL A 144 -13.66 15.97 9.38
N VAL A 145 -12.86 16.73 8.62
CA VAL A 145 -13.35 17.71 7.64
C VAL A 145 -14.22 17.04 6.58
N LEU A 146 -13.75 15.94 5.96
CA LEU A 146 -14.52 15.23 4.95
C LEU A 146 -15.76 14.56 5.55
N GLY A 147 -15.64 14.01 6.75
CA GLY A 147 -16.73 13.35 7.46
C GLY A 147 -17.74 14.29 8.12
N LEU A 148 -17.45 15.59 8.25
CA LEU A 148 -18.17 16.53 9.10
C LEU A 148 -19.69 16.52 8.84
N PRO A 149 -20.19 16.58 7.59
CA PRO A 149 -21.64 16.57 7.35
C PRO A 149 -22.32 15.30 7.89
N PHE A 150 -21.65 14.16 7.78
CA PHE A 150 -22.17 12.88 8.27
C PHE A 150 -22.05 12.75 9.79
N LEU A 151 -20.96 13.28 10.36
CA LEU A 151 -20.71 13.29 11.80
C LEU A 151 -21.71 14.19 12.56
N LEU A 152 -22.12 15.31 11.96
CA LEU A 152 -23.13 16.19 12.56
C LEU A 152 -24.53 15.58 12.58
N VAL A 153 -24.85 14.71 11.61
CA VAL A 153 -26.18 14.09 11.50
C VAL A 153 -26.26 12.77 12.25
N ASN A 154 -25.27 11.89 12.09
CA ASN A 154 -25.24 10.58 12.75
C ASN A 154 -23.79 10.08 12.96
N PRO A 155 -23.12 10.52 14.04
CA PRO A 155 -21.71 10.21 14.26
C PRO A 155 -21.47 8.72 14.48
N VAL A 156 -22.31 8.06 15.27
CA VAL A 156 -22.20 6.61 15.56
C VAL A 156 -22.40 5.80 14.28
N GLY A 157 -23.43 6.12 13.50
CA GLY A 157 -23.70 5.46 12.22
C GLY A 157 -22.57 5.67 11.21
N TYR A 158 -22.06 6.90 11.09
CA TYR A 158 -20.96 7.20 10.18
C TYR A 158 -19.69 6.42 10.57
N LEU A 159 -19.26 6.45 11.84
CA LEU A 159 -18.05 5.78 12.28
C LEU A 159 -18.14 4.25 12.13
N THR A 160 -19.25 3.65 12.58
CA THR A 160 -19.45 2.19 12.54
C THR A 160 -19.59 1.64 11.11
N ARG A 161 -20.21 2.39 10.19
CA ARG A 161 -20.44 1.95 8.80
C ARG A 161 -19.33 2.35 7.82
N SER A 162 -18.60 3.43 8.10
CA SER A 162 -17.49 3.86 7.24
C SER A 162 -16.26 2.98 7.42
N PHE A 163 -16.00 2.53 8.66
CA PHE A 163 -14.87 1.68 9.06
C PHE A 163 -15.36 0.37 9.68
N ASP A 164 -16.23 -0.34 8.96
CA ASP A 164 -16.82 -1.60 9.44
C ASP A 164 -15.81 -2.77 9.38
N LEU A 165 -15.09 -2.97 10.48
CA LEU A 165 -14.19 -4.11 10.69
C LEU A 165 -14.92 -5.43 10.99
N SER A 166 -16.23 -5.36 11.31
CA SER A 166 -17.06 -6.53 11.57
C SER A 166 -17.64 -7.15 10.30
N ARG A 167 -17.58 -6.40 9.18
CA ARG A 167 -18.19 -6.77 7.92
C ARG A 167 -17.77 -8.17 7.50
N GLN A 168 -18.77 -9.00 7.25
CA GLN A 168 -18.58 -10.32 6.70
C GLN A 168 -18.92 -10.34 5.22
N PHE A 169 -17.93 -10.79 4.45
CA PHE A 169 -18.05 -10.99 3.02
C PHE A 169 -18.53 -12.42 2.73
N GLN A 170 -19.31 -12.61 1.67
CA GLN A 170 -19.91 -13.91 1.37
C GLN A 170 -18.81 -14.90 0.95
N PHE A 171 -18.86 -16.10 1.50
CA PHE A 171 -17.86 -17.15 1.26
C PHE A 171 -17.73 -17.49 -0.24
N LYS A 172 -18.81 -17.41 -1.01
CA LYS A 172 -18.83 -17.63 -2.48
C LYS A 172 -17.80 -16.79 -3.24
N TRP A 173 -17.49 -15.58 -2.79
CA TRP A 173 -16.62 -14.65 -3.49
C TRP A 173 -15.19 -14.64 -2.97
N THR A 174 -14.87 -15.46 -1.96
CA THR A 174 -13.52 -15.51 -1.39
C THR A 174 -12.54 -16.21 -2.32
N VAL A 175 -11.39 -15.59 -2.55
CA VAL A 175 -10.31 -16.15 -3.38
C VAL A 175 -9.32 -16.95 -2.54
N ASN A 176 -9.01 -16.48 -1.32
CA ASN A 176 -7.90 -17.00 -0.53
C ASN A 176 -8.27 -18.18 0.39
N TRP A 177 -9.43 -18.20 1.04
CA TRP A 177 -9.78 -19.25 2.01
C TRP A 177 -10.81 -20.27 1.52
N ARG A 178 -10.94 -20.48 0.20
CA ARG A 178 -11.93 -21.38 -0.40
C ARG A 178 -11.71 -22.86 -0.03
N PHE A 179 -10.51 -23.23 0.38
CA PHE A 179 -10.20 -24.59 0.85
C PHE A 179 -10.76 -24.90 2.25
N LEU A 180 -11.20 -23.88 3.02
CA LEU A 180 -11.81 -24.08 4.33
C LEU A 180 -13.32 -24.31 4.21
N PRO A 181 -13.94 -25.07 5.13
CA PRO A 181 -15.39 -25.09 5.27
C PRO A 181 -15.94 -23.68 5.59
N GLU A 182 -17.15 -23.38 5.12
CA GLU A 182 -17.79 -22.07 5.32
C GLU A 182 -18.00 -21.75 6.81
N GLU A 183 -18.30 -22.75 7.62
CA GLU A 183 -18.46 -22.62 9.08
C GLU A 183 -17.17 -22.12 9.75
N VAL A 184 -16.01 -22.64 9.33
CA VAL A 184 -14.71 -22.19 9.84
C VAL A 184 -14.42 -20.78 9.37
N PHE A 185 -14.73 -20.46 8.12
CA PHE A 185 -14.53 -19.12 7.55
C PHE A 185 -15.37 -18.04 8.25
N GLN A 186 -16.57 -18.37 8.70
CA GLN A 186 -17.47 -17.47 9.41
C GLN A 186 -17.19 -17.42 10.92
N ASN A 187 -16.37 -18.33 11.45
CA ASN A 187 -16.05 -18.42 12.87
C ASN A 187 -15.30 -17.16 13.38
N ARG A 188 -15.76 -16.61 14.50
CA ARG A 188 -15.13 -15.45 15.15
C ARG A 188 -13.74 -15.74 15.68
N ALA A 189 -13.47 -16.96 16.15
CA ALA A 189 -12.15 -17.38 16.58
C ALA A 189 -11.17 -17.37 15.40
N PHE A 190 -11.59 -17.85 14.22
CA PHE A 190 -10.78 -17.78 13.01
C PHE A 190 -10.47 -16.33 12.59
N HIS A 191 -11.45 -15.42 12.72
CA HIS A 191 -11.17 -14.00 12.49
C HIS A 191 -10.16 -13.42 13.49
N ALA A 192 -10.27 -13.77 14.77
CA ALA A 192 -9.35 -13.32 15.80
C ALA A 192 -7.93 -13.87 15.62
N THR A 193 -7.78 -15.14 15.21
CA THR A 193 -6.46 -15.73 14.92
C THR A 193 -5.79 -15.06 13.73
N LEU A 194 -6.54 -14.74 12.66
CA LEU A 194 -6.02 -13.97 11.53
C LEU A 194 -5.56 -12.57 11.93
N LEU A 195 -6.33 -11.89 12.78
CA LEU A 195 -5.95 -10.57 13.31
C LEU A 195 -4.68 -10.66 14.16
N LEU A 196 -4.60 -11.66 15.06
CA LEU A 196 -3.41 -11.89 15.87
C LEU A 196 -2.18 -12.21 15.00
N ALA A 197 -2.34 -13.05 13.98
CA ALA A 197 -1.29 -13.35 13.01
C ALA A 197 -0.82 -12.10 12.25
N HIS A 198 -1.75 -11.21 11.89
CA HIS A 198 -1.42 -9.93 11.26
C HIS A 198 -0.58 -9.04 12.19
N LEU A 199 -1.04 -8.84 13.42
CA LEU A 199 -0.33 -8.02 14.42
C LEU A 199 1.03 -8.60 14.78
N ALA A 200 1.13 -9.92 14.96
CA ALA A 200 2.38 -10.62 15.20
C ALA A 200 3.35 -10.46 14.02
N GLY A 201 2.87 -10.64 12.78
CA GLY A 201 3.66 -10.45 11.57
C GLY A 201 4.19 -9.02 11.44
N LEU A 202 3.35 -8.01 11.71
CA LEU A 202 3.76 -6.60 11.75
C LEU A 202 4.81 -6.35 12.82
N GLY A 203 4.62 -6.88 14.04
CA GLY A 203 5.59 -6.74 15.14
C GLY A 203 6.94 -7.39 14.80
N LEU A 204 6.92 -8.61 14.25
CA LEU A 204 8.11 -9.33 13.83
C LEU A 204 8.87 -8.57 12.73
N PHE A 205 8.16 -8.08 11.71
CA PHE A 205 8.78 -7.27 10.65
C PHE A 205 9.30 -5.94 11.20
N ALA A 206 8.55 -5.25 12.06
CA ALA A 206 8.97 -4.00 12.66
C ALA A 206 10.26 -4.18 13.46
N LEU A 207 10.38 -5.25 14.26
CA LEU A 207 11.53 -5.51 15.14
C LEU A 207 12.77 -6.05 14.40
N HIS A 208 12.58 -6.93 13.41
CA HIS A 208 13.69 -7.69 12.82
C HIS A 208 14.04 -7.28 11.38
N ARG A 209 13.11 -6.65 10.65
CA ARG A 209 13.25 -6.40 9.22
C ARG A 209 13.26 -4.93 8.87
N TRP A 210 12.34 -4.16 9.46
CA TRP A 210 12.30 -2.71 9.36
C TRP A 210 13.35 -2.12 10.31
N HIS A 211 13.25 -2.34 11.62
CA HIS A 211 14.24 -1.84 12.57
C HIS A 211 15.57 -2.59 12.43
N ARG A 212 16.56 -1.97 11.78
CA ARG A 212 17.91 -2.54 11.58
C ARG A 212 18.99 -1.93 12.45
N SER A 213 18.62 -0.98 13.30
CA SER A 213 19.55 -0.44 14.30
C SER A 213 19.76 -1.48 15.41
N LYS A 214 20.96 -1.52 15.99
CA LYS A 214 21.26 -2.33 17.19
C LYS A 214 20.58 -1.78 18.45
N GLU A 215 19.95 -0.61 18.36
CA GLU A 215 19.22 0.01 19.46
C GLU A 215 17.87 -0.68 19.72
N SER A 216 17.26 -0.41 20.87
CA SER A 216 15.88 -0.82 21.12
C SER A 216 14.93 -0.07 20.19
N ILE A 217 13.82 -0.70 19.77
CA ILE A 217 12.77 -0.04 18.98
C ILE A 217 12.19 1.20 19.68
N LEU A 218 12.30 1.28 21.01
CA LEU A 218 11.91 2.46 21.81
C LEU A 218 12.77 3.70 21.48
N ALA A 219 13.96 3.52 20.90
CA ALA A 219 14.77 4.63 20.40
C ALA A 219 14.08 5.40 19.26
N LEU A 220 13.11 4.79 18.56
CA LEU A 220 12.28 5.48 17.57
C LEU A 220 11.40 6.56 18.17
N LEU A 221 11.14 6.54 19.48
CA LEU A 221 10.35 7.57 20.15
C LEU A 221 11.18 8.82 20.45
N LYS A 222 12.51 8.67 20.60
CA LYS A 222 13.43 9.77 20.86
C LYS A 222 13.60 10.66 19.63
N ASP A 223 14.07 11.88 19.88
CA ASP A 223 14.40 12.81 18.80
C ASP A 223 15.47 12.18 17.89
N PRO A 224 15.29 12.22 16.56
CA PRO A 224 16.30 11.77 15.61
C PRO A 224 17.71 12.32 15.87
N ALA A 225 17.84 13.55 16.37
CA ALA A 225 19.12 14.19 16.68
C ALA A 225 19.88 13.53 17.84
N GLU A 226 19.18 12.85 18.75
CA GLU A 226 19.75 12.20 19.93
C GLU A 226 20.16 10.74 19.68
N ARG A 227 19.96 10.23 18.46
CA ARG A 227 20.23 8.82 18.13
C ARG A 227 21.71 8.64 17.79
N LYS A 228 22.38 7.72 18.50
CA LYS A 228 23.82 7.46 18.34
C LYS A 228 24.18 6.86 16.98
N HIS A 229 23.22 6.19 16.35
CA HIS A 229 23.40 5.60 15.03
C HIS A 229 22.29 6.06 14.07
N THR A 230 22.69 6.74 13.00
CA THR A 230 21.81 7.01 11.86
C THR A 230 21.35 5.68 11.28
N SER A 231 20.08 5.34 11.47
CA SER A 231 19.51 4.14 10.87
C SER A 231 19.69 4.20 9.35
N PRO A 232 20.14 3.12 8.69
CA PRO A 232 20.23 3.12 7.24
C PRO A 232 18.85 3.47 6.65
N PRO A 233 18.79 4.25 5.55
CA PRO A 233 17.53 4.60 4.94
C PRO A 233 16.81 3.33 4.51
N LEU A 234 15.85 2.92 5.35
CA LEU A 234 14.92 1.85 5.00
C LEU A 234 14.16 2.34 3.80
N THR A 235 14.07 1.50 2.77
CA THR A 235 13.34 1.88 1.58
C THR A 235 11.88 2.05 1.99
N ILE A 236 11.38 3.30 2.02
CA ILE A 236 9.99 3.66 2.36
C ILE A 236 8.99 2.68 1.72
N VAL A 237 9.23 2.34 0.46
CA VAL A 237 8.45 1.41 -0.35
C VAL A 237 8.41 0.00 0.26
N PHE A 238 9.53 -0.52 0.77
CA PHE A 238 9.60 -1.83 1.41
C PHE A 238 8.73 -1.88 2.67
N VAL A 239 8.82 -0.88 3.54
CA VAL A 239 8.04 -0.84 4.78
C VAL A 239 6.53 -0.76 4.45
N LEU A 240 6.14 0.14 3.56
CA LEU A 240 4.74 0.32 3.18
C LEU A 240 4.17 -0.92 2.48
N PHE A 241 4.89 -1.48 1.50
CA PHE A 241 4.40 -2.62 0.73
C PHE A 241 4.38 -3.91 1.56
N SER A 242 5.37 -4.14 2.43
CA SER A 242 5.37 -5.32 3.32
C SER A 242 4.28 -5.22 4.38
N SER A 243 4.02 -4.02 4.94
CA SER A 243 2.88 -3.78 5.84
C SER A 243 1.55 -4.16 5.19
N ASN A 244 1.31 -3.67 3.96
CA ASN A 244 0.10 -4.01 3.22
C ASN A 244 0.00 -5.50 2.90
N PHE A 245 1.10 -6.10 2.47
CA PHE A 245 1.12 -7.50 2.07
C PHE A 245 0.83 -8.45 3.24
N LEU A 246 1.39 -8.19 4.42
CA LEU A 246 1.03 -8.91 5.65
C LEU A 246 -0.48 -8.81 5.94
N GLY A 247 -1.06 -7.63 5.72
CA GLY A 247 -2.51 -7.42 5.83
C GLY A 247 -3.32 -8.24 4.83
N VAL A 248 -2.90 -8.27 3.56
CA VAL A 248 -3.55 -9.07 2.51
C VAL A 248 -3.49 -10.56 2.83
N CYS A 249 -2.33 -11.09 3.25
CA CYS A 249 -2.18 -12.50 3.60
C CYS A 249 -3.07 -12.93 4.78
N CYS A 250 -3.25 -12.04 5.76
CA CYS A 250 -4.09 -12.28 6.93
C CYS A 250 -5.56 -11.85 6.74
N SER A 251 -5.94 -11.35 5.56
CA SER A 251 -7.31 -10.91 5.31
C SER A 251 -8.25 -12.12 5.28
N ARG A 252 -9.30 -12.10 6.11
CA ARG A 252 -10.28 -13.20 6.16
C ARG A 252 -11.03 -13.41 4.85
N SER A 253 -11.28 -12.35 4.08
CA SER A 253 -11.95 -12.51 2.77
C SER A 253 -11.32 -11.61 1.74
N LEU A 254 -10.89 -12.22 0.64
CA LEU A 254 -10.41 -11.51 -0.53
C LEU A 254 -11.38 -11.71 -1.69
N HIS A 255 -12.14 -10.67 -2.02
CA HIS A 255 -12.94 -10.63 -3.23
C HIS A 255 -12.09 -10.22 -4.42
N TYR A 256 -12.45 -10.69 -5.61
CA TYR A 256 -11.76 -10.41 -6.87
C TYR A 256 -11.34 -8.95 -7.13
N GLN A 257 -12.14 -7.97 -6.70
CA GLN A 257 -11.80 -6.54 -6.85
C GLN A 257 -10.58 -6.12 -6.00
N PHE A 258 -10.30 -6.83 -4.90
CA PHE A 258 -9.21 -6.54 -3.97
C PHE A 258 -7.84 -6.93 -4.52
N TYR A 259 -7.78 -7.54 -5.71
CA TYR A 259 -6.49 -7.83 -6.35
C TYR A 259 -5.65 -6.55 -6.55
N VAL A 260 -6.33 -5.45 -6.88
CA VAL A 260 -5.69 -4.13 -7.08
C VAL A 260 -4.99 -3.60 -5.82
N TRP A 261 -5.34 -4.10 -4.63
CA TRP A 261 -4.73 -3.65 -3.36
C TRP A 261 -3.24 -3.94 -3.27
N TYR A 262 -2.76 -4.93 -4.03
CA TYR A 262 -1.37 -5.34 -3.95
C TYR A 262 -0.75 -5.78 -5.27
N PHE A 263 -1.52 -5.96 -6.36
CA PHE A 263 -0.99 -6.31 -7.69
C PHE A 263 0.24 -5.46 -8.08
N HIS A 264 0.11 -4.13 -8.02
CA HIS A 264 1.18 -3.20 -8.39
C HIS A 264 2.34 -3.16 -7.38
N THR A 265 2.23 -3.83 -6.23
CA THR A 265 3.28 -3.93 -5.21
C THR A 265 4.07 -5.23 -5.31
N LEU A 266 3.46 -6.28 -5.86
CA LEU A 266 4.03 -7.63 -5.95
C LEU A 266 5.41 -7.67 -6.62
N PRO A 267 5.63 -7.03 -7.78
CA PRO A 267 6.95 -7.08 -8.39
C PRO A 267 8.02 -6.39 -7.57
N TYR A 268 7.71 -5.29 -6.89
CA TYR A 268 8.65 -4.71 -5.94
C TYR A 268 8.97 -5.68 -4.80
N LEU A 269 7.97 -6.31 -4.17
CA LEU A 269 8.18 -7.26 -3.07
C LEU A 269 9.04 -8.46 -3.49
N LEU A 270 8.90 -8.92 -4.73
CA LEU A 270 9.68 -10.01 -5.27
C LEU A 270 11.10 -9.61 -5.68
N TRP A 271 11.37 -8.38 -6.09
CA TRP A 271 12.69 -7.96 -6.56
C TRP A 271 13.46 -7.05 -5.60
N CYS A 272 12.86 -6.60 -4.50
CA CYS A 272 13.54 -5.74 -3.54
C CYS A 272 14.67 -6.45 -2.77
N THR A 273 14.64 -7.79 -2.67
CA THR A 273 15.72 -8.58 -2.05
C THR A 273 16.68 -9.13 -3.12
N PRO A 274 18.01 -8.98 -2.93
CA PRO A 274 19.01 -9.59 -3.80
C PRO A 274 18.83 -11.11 -3.77
N THR A 275 18.65 -11.69 -4.95
CA THR A 275 18.67 -13.14 -5.15
C THR A 275 19.64 -13.45 -6.28
N THR A 276 20.22 -14.64 -6.28
CA THR A 276 21.04 -15.12 -7.41
C THR A 276 20.25 -15.00 -8.72
N LYS A 277 20.92 -14.73 -9.86
CA LYS A 277 20.26 -14.47 -11.15
C LYS A 277 19.32 -15.62 -11.60
N LEU A 278 19.57 -16.85 -11.15
CA LEU A 278 18.72 -18.02 -11.40
C LEU A 278 17.33 -17.93 -10.73
N ALA A 279 17.15 -17.03 -9.76
CA ALA A 279 15.90 -16.83 -9.04
C ALA A 279 14.89 -15.90 -9.74
N HIS A 280 15.20 -15.32 -10.91
CA HIS A 280 14.23 -14.48 -11.64
C HIS A 280 13.06 -15.27 -12.23
N MET A 281 13.31 -16.46 -12.79
CA MET A 281 12.27 -17.32 -13.37
C MET A 281 11.21 -17.76 -12.33
N PRO A 282 11.59 -18.25 -11.14
CA PRO A 282 10.62 -18.53 -10.07
C PRO A 282 9.76 -17.33 -9.67
N LYS A 283 10.31 -16.11 -9.66
CA LYS A 283 9.54 -14.89 -9.30
C LYS A 283 8.49 -14.54 -10.35
N VAL A 284 8.84 -14.67 -11.64
CA VAL A 284 7.88 -14.48 -12.73
C VAL A 284 6.81 -15.57 -12.72
N LEU A 285 7.20 -16.83 -12.49
CA LEU A 285 6.26 -17.93 -12.31
C LEU A 285 5.31 -17.66 -11.14
N LEU A 286 5.82 -17.16 -10.02
CA LEU A 286 5.02 -16.80 -8.85
C LEU A 286 3.98 -15.72 -9.18
N LEU A 287 4.36 -14.68 -9.92
CA LEU A 287 3.42 -13.67 -10.41
C LEU A 287 2.34 -14.29 -11.30
N GLY A 288 2.74 -15.19 -12.22
CA GLY A 288 1.81 -15.90 -13.10
C GLY A 288 0.82 -16.80 -12.35
N VAL A 289 1.27 -17.55 -11.34
CA VAL A 289 0.38 -18.38 -10.51
C VAL A 289 -0.56 -17.50 -9.69
N ILE A 290 -0.10 -16.39 -9.12
CA ILE A 290 -0.97 -15.43 -8.43
C ILE A 290 -2.03 -14.90 -9.40
N GLU A 291 -1.65 -14.43 -10.59
CA GLU A 291 -2.58 -13.96 -11.63
C GLU A 291 -3.61 -15.04 -12.00
N LEU A 292 -3.19 -16.29 -12.16
CA LEU A 292 -4.07 -17.43 -12.44
C LEU A 292 -5.09 -17.65 -11.31
N CYS A 293 -4.64 -17.62 -10.06
CA CYS A 293 -5.50 -17.80 -8.89
C CYS A 293 -6.56 -16.70 -8.82
N TRP A 294 -6.19 -15.45 -9.10
CA TRP A 294 -7.14 -14.36 -9.17
C TRP A 294 -8.08 -14.46 -10.36
N ASN A 295 -7.68 -15.10 -11.46
CA ASN A 295 -8.53 -15.26 -12.64
C ASN A 295 -9.46 -16.47 -12.60
N THR A 296 -9.22 -17.45 -11.74
CA THR A 296 -10.11 -18.60 -11.56
C THR A 296 -11.42 -18.18 -10.90
N TYR A 297 -12.54 -18.31 -11.61
CA TYR A 297 -13.88 -17.99 -11.12
C TYR A 297 -14.90 -19.10 -11.43
N PRO A 298 -15.65 -19.59 -10.42
CA PRO A 298 -15.46 -19.36 -8.98
C PRO A 298 -14.12 -19.94 -8.51
N SER A 299 -13.62 -19.47 -7.36
CA SER A 299 -12.39 -20.00 -6.78
C SER A 299 -12.55 -21.48 -6.43
N THR A 300 -11.46 -22.23 -6.59
CA THR A 300 -11.35 -23.66 -6.25
C THR A 300 -10.40 -23.86 -5.08
N VAL A 301 -10.48 -25.02 -4.42
CA VAL A 301 -9.54 -25.45 -3.37
C VAL A 301 -8.08 -25.32 -3.85
N CYS A 302 -7.80 -25.78 -5.08
CA CYS A 302 -6.47 -25.69 -5.68
C CYS A 302 -6.01 -24.24 -5.85
N SER A 303 -6.80 -23.39 -6.51
CA SER A 303 -6.44 -21.97 -6.71
C SER A 303 -6.21 -21.22 -5.39
N SER A 304 -6.99 -21.57 -4.37
CA SER A 304 -6.94 -20.96 -3.04
C SER A 304 -5.70 -21.39 -2.26
N LEU A 305 -5.38 -22.70 -2.25
CA LEU A 305 -4.13 -23.22 -1.67
C LEU A 305 -2.90 -22.69 -2.41
N SER A 306 -2.91 -22.68 -3.74
CA SER A 306 -1.84 -22.13 -4.56
C SER A 306 -1.59 -20.66 -4.26
N LEU A 307 -2.63 -19.86 -4.04
CA LEU A 307 -2.49 -18.46 -3.64
C LEU A 307 -1.80 -18.33 -2.27
N HIS A 308 -2.17 -19.14 -1.29
CA HIS A 308 -1.52 -19.14 0.03
C HIS A 308 -0.06 -19.60 -0.03
N ILE A 309 0.25 -20.63 -0.81
CA ILE A 309 1.63 -21.07 -1.04
C ILE A 309 2.43 -19.92 -1.67
N CYS A 310 1.87 -19.26 -2.69
CA CYS A 310 2.55 -18.13 -3.33
C CYS A 310 2.80 -16.98 -2.34
N HIS A 311 1.79 -16.61 -1.55
CA HIS A 311 1.91 -15.60 -0.51
C HIS A 311 2.96 -15.96 0.54
N GLY A 312 2.98 -17.21 1.00
CA GLY A 312 3.97 -17.74 1.93
C GLY A 312 5.38 -17.65 1.38
N LEU A 313 5.59 -18.01 0.11
CA LEU A 313 6.90 -17.88 -0.56
C LEU A 313 7.36 -16.42 -0.66
N VAL A 314 6.47 -15.48 -0.98
CA VAL A 314 6.80 -14.04 -0.95
C VAL A 314 7.22 -13.63 0.46
N LEU A 315 6.46 -13.99 1.50
CA LEU A 315 6.79 -13.65 2.89
C LEU A 315 8.14 -14.26 3.33
N LEU A 316 8.38 -15.52 2.97
CA LEU A 316 9.62 -16.23 3.26
C LEU A 316 10.82 -15.52 2.62
N GLN A 317 10.67 -15.10 1.37
CA GLN A 317 11.69 -14.33 0.65
C GLN A 317 11.92 -12.96 1.29
N LEU A 318 10.86 -12.26 1.71
CA LEU A 318 10.98 -10.97 2.40
C LEU A 318 11.63 -11.10 3.78
N TRP A 319 11.44 -12.24 4.45
CA TRP A 319 12.04 -12.56 5.74
C TRP A 319 13.54 -12.84 5.61
N TYR A 320 13.92 -13.81 4.77
CA TYR A 320 15.32 -14.25 4.63
C TYR A 320 16.16 -13.39 3.70
N GLY A 321 15.54 -12.68 2.75
CA GLY A 321 16.28 -11.87 1.79
C GLY A 321 17.09 -10.78 2.51
N THR A 322 18.32 -10.54 2.08
CA THR A 322 19.13 -9.43 2.61
C THR A 322 18.54 -8.11 2.11
N ALA A 323 17.77 -7.37 2.93
CA ALA A 323 17.22 -6.09 2.46
C ALA A 323 18.37 -5.17 1.99
N PRO A 324 18.15 -4.42 0.90
CA PRO A 324 19.22 -3.83 0.11
C PRO A 324 20.06 -2.87 0.94
N LEU A 325 21.39 -2.94 0.77
CA LEU A 325 22.29 -1.88 1.21
C LEU A 325 21.88 -0.56 0.54
N PRO A 326 22.04 0.59 1.24
CA PRO A 326 21.76 1.89 0.66
C PRO A 326 22.53 2.07 -0.64
N ALA A 327 21.89 2.68 -1.64
CA ALA A 327 22.61 3.19 -2.80
C ALA A 327 23.65 4.22 -2.33
N PRO A 328 24.84 4.29 -2.94
CA PRO A 328 25.85 5.27 -2.58
C PRO A 328 25.24 6.69 -2.70
N HIS A 329 25.41 7.49 -1.64
CA HIS A 329 25.07 8.91 -1.65
C HIS A 329 25.80 9.57 -2.82
N ILE A 330 25.06 10.11 -3.79
CA ILE A 330 25.60 11.11 -4.71
C ILE A 330 25.62 12.41 -3.91
N PRO A 331 26.78 12.99 -3.56
CA PRO A 331 26.82 14.25 -2.86
C PRO A 331 26.15 15.31 -3.75
N ALA A 332 25.29 16.13 -3.15
CA ALA A 332 24.75 17.30 -3.82
C ALA A 332 25.90 18.16 -4.36
N PRO A 333 25.77 18.78 -5.55
CA PRO A 333 26.80 19.67 -6.06
C PRO A 333 27.09 20.75 -5.01
N SER A 334 28.36 20.85 -4.62
CA SER A 334 28.82 21.82 -3.64
C SER A 334 28.34 23.22 -4.06
N ARG A 335 27.73 23.93 -3.11
CA ARG A 335 27.49 25.37 -3.27
C ARG A 335 28.84 26.01 -3.61
N ARG A 336 28.89 26.71 -4.75
CA ARG A 336 30.05 27.50 -5.16
C ARG A 336 30.53 28.36 -3.97
N PRO A 337 31.84 28.44 -3.70
CA PRO A 337 32.34 29.33 -2.67
C PRO A 337 31.98 30.78 -3.02
N ALA A 338 31.53 31.52 -2.00
CA ALA A 338 31.20 32.94 -2.10
C ALA A 338 32.37 33.74 -2.68
N ALA A 339 32.07 34.66 -3.59
CA ALA A 339 33.04 35.58 -4.17
C ALA A 339 33.68 36.41 -3.05
N ILE A 340 35.00 36.34 -2.95
CA ILE A 340 35.81 37.20 -2.10
C ILE A 340 35.66 38.64 -2.61
N SER A 341 35.10 39.50 -1.77
CA SER A 341 35.06 40.95 -1.98
C SER A 341 36.49 41.49 -2.13
N LYS A 342 36.83 41.98 -3.31
CA LYS A 342 38.04 42.80 -3.52
C LYS A 342 37.71 44.25 -3.16
N LYS A 343 38.51 44.74 -2.21
CA LYS A 343 38.66 46.11 -1.73
C LYS A 343 38.35 47.19 -2.76
N ALA A 344 37.57 48.19 -2.34
CA ALA A 344 37.64 49.54 -2.89
C ALA A 344 38.99 50.17 -2.46
N GLN A 345 39.75 50.59 -3.45
CA GLN A 345 40.67 51.72 -3.41
C GLN A 345 40.10 52.77 -4.36
#